data_AF-A0A5C6W6D6-F1
#
_entry.id   AF-A0A5C6W6D6-F1
#
_cell.length_a   1.000
_cell.length_b   1.000
_cell.length_c   1.000
_cell.angle_alpha   90.00
_cell.angle_beta   90.00
_cell.angle_gamma   90.00
#
_symmetry.space_group_name_H-M   'P 1'
#
loop_
_entity.id
_entity.type
_entity.pdbx_description
1 polymer ?
#
loop_
_entity_poly.entity_id
_entity_poly.type
_entity_poly.pdbx_seq_one_letter_code
_entity_poly.pdbx_strand_id
1 'polypeptide(L)' 'MGIGRLLLIAILAGLYSGVLDEFQYHYGINAILSNVILALLLFVTAYFLTKWGRESKPN' A
#
# COMPACT_ATOMS: atom_id res chain seq x y z
N MET A 1 -5.29 18.54 3.90
CA MET A 1 -5.02 17.08 4.06
C MET A 1 -4.77 16.84 5.54
N GLY A 2 -5.67 16.14 6.25
CA GLY A 2 -5.57 15.99 7.71
C GLY A 2 -4.48 15.02 8.15
N ILE A 3 -3.88 15.28 9.31
CA ILE A 3 -2.80 14.48 9.95
C ILE A 3 -3.15 12.98 10.00
N GLY A 4 -4.42 12.62 10.18
CA GLY A 4 -4.86 11.22 10.19
C GLY A 4 -4.57 10.46 8.89
N ARG A 5 -4.62 11.12 7.72
CA ARG A 5 -4.23 10.47 6.44
C ARG A 5 -2.72 10.25 6.34
N LEU A 6 -1.92 11.18 6.87
CA LEU A 6 -0.45 11.03 6.88
C LEU A 6 -0.02 9.87 7.78
N LEU A 7 -0.64 9.72 8.94
CA LEU A 7 -0.38 8.60 9.85
C LEU A 7 -0.75 7.25 9.21
N LEU A 8 -1.91 7.17 8.55
CA LEU A 8 -2.31 5.96 7.82
C LEU A 8 -1.33 5.60 6.70
N ILE A 9 -0.87 6.59 5.93
CA ILE A 9 0.13 6.37 4.87
C ILE A 9 1.46 5.87 5.46
N ALA A 10 1.90 6.45 6.58
CA ALA A 10 3.14 6.03 7.23
C ALA A 10 3.07 4.60 7.77
N ILE A 11 1.94 4.21 8.39
CA ILE A 11 1.71 2.85 8.89
C ILE A 11 1.67 1.85 7.72
N LEU A 12 0.96 2.20 6.64
CA LEU A 12 0.90 1.37 5.44
C LEU A 12 2.28 1.23 4.78
N ALA A 13 3.05 2.30 4.68
CA ALA A 13 4.40 2.27 4.13
C ALA A 13 5.32 1.33 4.95
N GLY A 14 5.23 1.38 6.28
CA GLY A 14 5.97 0.47 7.16
C GLY A 14 5.57 -0.99 7.00
N LEU A 15 4.25 -1.27 6.98
CA LEU A 15 3.74 -2.63 6.75
C LEU A 15 4.19 -3.20 5.41
N TYR A 16 4.03 -2.41 4.34
CA TYR A 16 4.42 -2.87 3.01
C TYR A 16 5.93 -3.03 2.87
N SER A 17 6.75 -2.16 3.47
CA SER A 17 8.21 -2.32 3.48
C SER A 17 8.64 -3.60 4.17
N GLY A 18 8.08 -3.91 5.35
CA GLY A 18 8.43 -5.13 6.09
C GLY A 18 8.04 -6.41 5.36
N VAL A 19 6.84 -6.45 4.76
CA VAL A 19 6.41 -7.58 3.93
C VAL A 19 7.32 -7.76 2.73
N LEU A 20 7.75 -6.66 2.12
CA LEU A 20 8.59 -6.67 0.93
C LEU A 20 10.02 -7.12 1.24
N ASP A 21 10.58 -6.72 2.38
CA ASP A 21 11.90 -7.14 2.85
C ASP A 21 11.94 -8.66 3.13
N GLU A 22 10.91 -9.21 3.79
CA GLU A 22 10.80 -10.67 3.95
C GLU A 22 10.67 -11.38 2.61
N PHE A 23 9.88 -10.83 1.69
CA PHE A 23 9.70 -11.43 0.36
C PHE A 23 11.01 -11.42 -0.45
N GLN A 24 11.79 -10.34 -0.39
CA GLN A 24 13.12 -10.27 -1.00
C GLN A 24 14.05 -11.31 -0.40
N TYR A 25 14.05 -11.45 0.93
CA TYR A 25 14.90 -12.38 1.65
C TYR A 25 14.57 -13.85 1.32
N HIS A 26 13.27 -14.21 1.28
CA HIS A 26 12.83 -15.58 1.06
C HIS A 26 12.86 -16.02 -0.41
N TYR A 27 12.55 -15.12 -1.36
CA TYR A 27 12.42 -15.46 -2.78
C TYR A 27 13.59 -14.95 -3.64
N GLY A 28 14.58 -14.27 -3.04
CA GLY A 28 15.74 -13.71 -3.76
C GLY A 28 15.35 -12.66 -4.79
N ILE A 29 14.23 -11.96 -4.56
CA ILE A 29 13.64 -11.06 -5.55
C ILE A 29 14.45 -9.77 -5.61
N ASN A 30 14.78 -9.35 -6.83
CA ASN A 30 15.50 -8.10 -7.07
C ASN A 30 14.70 -6.89 -6.57
N ALA A 31 15.36 -5.90 -5.95
CA ALA A 31 14.73 -4.73 -5.35
C ALA A 31 13.80 -3.96 -6.31
N ILE A 32 14.10 -4.00 -7.61
CA ILE A 32 13.26 -3.41 -8.67
C ILE A 32 11.89 -4.08 -8.73
N LEU A 33 11.87 -5.42 -8.72
CA LEU A 33 10.64 -6.22 -8.86
C LEU A 33 9.78 -6.09 -7.61
N SER A 34 10.42 -6.00 -6.45
CA SER A 34 9.80 -5.65 -5.18
C SER A 34 9.12 -4.28 -5.20
N ASN A 35 9.79 -3.24 -5.71
CA ASN A 35 9.17 -1.92 -5.86
C ASN A 35 7.97 -1.92 -6.82
N VAL A 36 8.01 -2.75 -7.87
CA VAL A 36 6.88 -2.93 -8.79
C VAL A 36 5.68 -3.58 -8.08
N ILE A 37 5.92 -4.59 -7.24
CA ILE A 37 4.88 -5.24 -6.43
C ILE A 37 4.28 -4.24 -5.43
N LEU A 38 5.13 -3.43 -4.77
CA LEU A 38 4.69 -2.38 -3.86
C LEU A 38 3.77 -1.37 -4.56
N ALA A 39 4.16 -0.90 -5.74
CA ALA A 39 3.36 0.04 -6.53
C ALA A 39 2.00 -0.57 -6.95
N LEU A 40 1.98 -1.85 -7.33
CA LEU A 40 0.74 -2.59 -7.64
C LEU A 40 -0.18 -2.69 -6.42
N LEU A 41 0.37 -3.06 -5.25
CA LEU A 41 -0.39 -3.14 -4.00
C LEU A 41 -0.99 -1.79 -3.61
N LEU A 42 -0.21 -0.71 -3.69
CA LEU A 42 -0.69 0.64 -3.44
C LEU A 42 -1.81 1.05 -4.40
N PHE A 43 -1.69 0.70 -5.68
CA PHE A 43 -2.72 0.98 -6.68
C PHE A 43 -4.02 0.23 -6.38
N VAL A 44 -3.93 -1.06 -6.04
CA VAL A 44 -5.08 -1.88 -5.64
C VAL A 44 -5.73 -1.32 -4.38
N THR A 45 -4.94 -1.01 -3.35
CA THR A 45 -5.44 -0.42 -2.10
C THR A 45 -6.11 0.94 -2.34
N ALA A 46 -5.53 1.81 -3.18
CA ALA A 46 -6.15 3.07 -3.57
C ALA A 46 -7.47 2.87 -4.33
N TYR A 47 -7.53 1.86 -5.21
CA TYR A 47 -8.75 1.50 -5.92
C TYR A 47 -9.85 1.02 -4.96
N PHE A 48 -9.53 0.13 -4.01
CA PHE A 48 -10.48 -0.33 -3.00
C PHE A 48 -10.94 0.80 -2.07
N LEU A 49 -10.02 1.64 -1.59
CA LEU A 49 -10.35 2.81 -0.78
C LEU A 49 -11.26 3.79 -1.54
N THR A 50 -11.02 3.98 -2.85
CA THR A 50 -11.86 4.84 -3.69
C THR A 50 -13.23 4.21 -3.94
N LYS A 51 -13.30 2.89 -4.14
CA LYS A 51 -14.54 2.15 -4.34
C LYS A 51 -15.41 2.17 -3.08
N TRP A 52 -14.86 1.80 -1.93
CA TRP A 52 -15.58 1.86 -0.64
C TRP A 52 -15.87 3.30 -0.18
N GLY A 53 -14.97 4.23 -0.45
CA GLY A 53 -15.20 5.66 -0.18
C GLY A 53 -16.31 6.28 -1.03
N ARG A 54 -16.59 5.74 -2.23
CA ARG A 54 -17.73 6.16 -3.07
C ARG A 54 -19.06 5.66 -2.56
N GLU A 55 -19.12 4.46 -1.96
CA GLU A 55 -20.36 3.90 -1.39
C GLU A 55 -20.78 4.59 -0.07
N SER A 56 -19.87 5.36 0.55
CA SER A 56 -20.13 6.08 1.82
C SER A 56 -20.55 7.54 1.65
N LYS A 57 -20.81 8.01 0.42
CA LYS A 57 -21.50 9.30 0.19
C LYS A 57 -23.00 9.02 -0.02
N PRO A 58 -23.84 9.11 1.02
CA PRO A 58 -25.28 9.19 0.80
C PRO A 58 -25.54 10.50 0.03
N ASN A 59 -26.10 10.37 -1.17
CA ASN A 59 -26.91 11.45 -1.74
C ASN A 59 -28.22 11.51 -0.95
#